data_AF-X1JG30-F1
#
_entry.id   AF-X1JG30-F1
#
_cell.length_a   1.000
_cell.length_b   1.000
_cell.length_c   1.000
_cell.angle_alpha   90.00
_cell.angle_beta   90.00
_cell.angle_gamma   90.00
#
_symmetry.space_group_name_H-M   'P 1'
#
loop_
_entity.id
_entity.type
_entity.pdbx_description
1 polymer ?
#
loop_
_entity_poly.entity_id
_entity_poly.type
_entity_poly.pdbx_seq_one_letter_code
_entity_poly.pdbx_strand_id
1 'polypeptide(L)'
;MVKIKAKLMTGFALLIIILFSFATFINCAERSFEITDYQAQVKILENGDIQVSEIFEYDFDGDFNGVIRTIGIKGSDGFKYFKASEYFPEGKKLEYTQSLAADMVTYKIYDKSSNERKLFLLEYQLKNVATLYNDTAELYWKFFDKSNTSPIGHIKIEIELPSAEVSAEQLK
;
A
#
# COMPACT_ATOMS: atom_id res chain seq x y z
N MET A 1 57.93 -30.83 -8.57
CA MET A 1 56.92 -31.88 -8.84
C MET A 1 56.32 -32.31 -7.50
N VAL A 2 55.18 -31.74 -7.08
CA VAL A 2 54.60 -31.99 -5.75
C VAL A 2 53.74 -33.27 -5.82
N LYS A 3 54.16 -34.35 -5.15
CA LYS A 3 53.36 -35.57 -5.02
C LYS A 3 52.33 -35.38 -3.90
N ILE A 4 51.15 -34.89 -4.25
CA ILE A 4 50.02 -34.83 -3.32
C ILE A 4 49.58 -36.28 -3.04
N LYS A 5 49.65 -36.71 -1.77
CA LYS A 5 49.24 -38.07 -1.37
C LYS A 5 47.74 -38.24 -1.66
N ALA A 6 47.35 -39.27 -2.41
CA ALA A 6 45.97 -39.52 -2.81
C ALA A 6 44.95 -39.50 -1.65
N LYS A 7 45.36 -39.94 -0.44
CA LYS A 7 44.55 -39.88 0.79
C LYS A 7 44.22 -38.46 1.27
N LEU A 8 45.11 -37.49 1.03
CA LEU A 8 44.90 -36.07 1.36
C LEU A 8 43.92 -35.42 0.37
N MET A 9 43.97 -35.87 -0.89
CA MET A 9 43.08 -35.39 -1.96
C MET A 9 41.65 -35.94 -1.81
N THR A 10 41.49 -37.20 -1.39
CA THR A 10 40.17 -37.77 -1.05
C THR A 10 39.55 -37.14 0.19
N GLY A 11 40.35 -36.77 1.21
CA GLY A 11 39.85 -36.06 2.39
C GLY A 11 39.38 -34.65 2.07
N PHE A 12 40.11 -33.93 1.20
CA PHE A 12 39.71 -32.61 0.72
C PHE A 12 38.43 -32.66 -0.15
N ALA A 13 38.30 -33.67 -1.01
CA ALA A 13 37.08 -33.90 -1.78
C ALA A 13 35.86 -34.20 -0.89
N LEU A 14 36.03 -35.01 0.17
CA LEU A 14 34.98 -35.28 1.16
C LEU A 14 34.58 -34.03 1.95
N LEU A 15 35.55 -33.18 2.32
CA LEU A 15 35.29 -31.91 3.00
C LEU A 15 34.49 -30.94 2.12
N ILE A 16 34.81 -30.87 0.82
CA ILE A 16 34.07 -30.06 -0.15
C ILE A 16 32.64 -30.60 -0.32
N ILE A 17 32.45 -31.93 -0.39
CA ILE A 17 31.11 -32.54 -0.49
C ILE A 17 30.28 -32.24 0.77
N ILE A 18 30.89 -32.29 1.96
CA ILE A 18 30.23 -31.94 3.22
C ILE A 18 29.88 -30.44 3.25
N LEU A 19 30.79 -29.56 2.84
CA LEU A 19 30.53 -28.11 2.73
C LEU A 19 29.42 -27.77 1.73
N PHE A 20 29.32 -28.51 0.62
CA PHE A 20 28.23 -28.34 -0.35
C PHE A 20 26.91 -28.96 0.12
N SER A 21 26.93 -29.99 0.97
CA SER A 21 25.70 -30.60 1.52
C SER A 21 24.94 -29.70 2.51
N PHE A 22 25.58 -28.66 3.05
CA PHE A 22 24.94 -27.62 3.87
C PHE A 22 24.47 -26.39 3.07
N ALA A 23 24.69 -26.34 1.75
CA ALA A 23 24.48 -25.14 0.95
C ALA A 23 23.04 -24.94 0.45
N THR A 24 22.09 -25.83 0.74
CA THR A 24 20.78 -25.77 0.08
C THR A 24 19.65 -26.13 1.02
N PHE A 25 19.08 -25.12 1.71
CA PHE A 25 17.64 -24.97 1.95
C PHE A 25 17.37 -23.53 2.40
N ILE A 26 17.50 -22.55 1.49
CA ILE A 26 16.78 -21.28 1.68
C ILE A 26 15.32 -21.62 1.37
N ASN A 27 14.58 -22.08 2.38
CA ASN A 27 13.13 -22.07 2.30
C ASN A 27 12.73 -20.59 2.34
N CYS A 28 12.52 -20.00 1.16
CA CYS A 28 11.73 -18.79 1.10
C CYS A 28 10.34 -19.24 1.56
N ALA A 29 9.99 -18.96 2.81
CA ALA A 29 8.64 -19.22 3.29
C ALA A 29 7.69 -18.55 2.31
N GLU A 30 6.82 -19.34 1.70
CA GLU A 30 5.75 -18.81 0.87
C GLU A 30 4.95 -17.86 1.76
N ARG A 31 4.87 -16.60 1.36
CA ARG A 31 4.11 -15.57 2.08
C ARG A 31 3.03 -15.05 1.15
N SER A 32 1.86 -14.81 1.71
CA SER A 32 0.70 -14.26 1.02
C SER A 32 -0.02 -13.27 1.92
N PHE A 33 -0.91 -12.51 1.33
CA PHE A 33 -1.82 -11.67 2.09
C PHE A 33 -3.14 -11.53 1.34
N GLU A 34 -4.19 -11.27 2.09
CA GLU A 34 -5.49 -10.88 1.56
C GLU A 34 -5.84 -9.48 2.09
N ILE A 35 -6.46 -8.65 1.25
CA ILE A 35 -7.13 -7.43 1.70
C ILE A 35 -8.60 -7.81 1.90
N THR A 36 -8.99 -8.11 3.13
CA THR A 36 -10.33 -8.63 3.43
C THR A 36 -11.39 -7.54 3.37
N ASP A 37 -11.05 -6.32 3.80
CA ASP A 37 -11.93 -5.17 3.83
C ASP A 37 -11.20 -3.87 3.45
N TYR A 38 -11.87 -3.01 2.68
CA TYR A 38 -11.44 -1.66 2.39
C TYR A 38 -12.59 -0.68 2.57
N GLN A 39 -12.33 0.36 3.36
CA GLN A 39 -13.27 1.45 3.58
C GLN A 39 -12.61 2.78 3.29
N ALA A 40 -13.25 3.61 2.47
CA ALA A 40 -12.81 4.98 2.23
C ALA A 40 -13.92 5.98 2.55
N GLN A 41 -13.53 7.05 3.23
CA GLN A 41 -14.33 8.27 3.39
C GLN A 41 -13.62 9.40 2.67
N VAL A 42 -14.32 10.05 1.74
CA VAL A 42 -13.82 11.18 0.97
C VAL A 42 -14.69 12.39 1.21
N LYS A 43 -14.13 13.43 1.81
CA LYS A 43 -14.78 14.72 1.97
C LYS A 43 -14.26 15.67 0.91
N ILE A 44 -15.14 16.10 0.01
CA ILE A 44 -14.84 17.16 -0.95
C ILE A 44 -15.03 18.50 -0.24
N LEU A 45 -14.01 19.36 -0.31
CA LEU A 45 -14.04 20.69 0.27
C LEU A 45 -14.55 21.71 -0.75
N GLU A 46 -15.11 22.82 -0.28
CA GLU A 46 -15.65 23.89 -1.13
C GLU A 46 -14.64 24.49 -2.12
N ASN A 47 -13.34 24.42 -1.78
CA ASN A 47 -12.25 24.90 -2.63
C ASN A 47 -11.78 23.87 -3.67
N GLY A 48 -12.42 22.70 -3.76
CA GLY A 48 -12.06 21.63 -4.71
C GLY A 48 -10.97 20.68 -4.22
N ASP A 49 -10.43 20.88 -3.02
CA ASP A 49 -9.58 19.89 -2.36
C ASP A 49 -10.41 18.67 -1.93
N ILE A 50 -9.75 17.53 -1.73
CA ILE A 50 -10.36 16.38 -1.08
C ILE A 50 -9.56 15.97 0.16
N GLN A 51 -10.26 15.59 1.21
CA GLN A 51 -9.72 14.90 2.38
C GLN A 51 -10.15 13.45 2.32
N VAL A 52 -9.20 12.53 2.44
CA VAL A 52 -9.44 11.10 2.31
C VAL A 52 -8.94 10.38 3.56
N SER A 53 -9.76 9.45 4.05
CA SER A 53 -9.42 8.46 5.06
C SER A 53 -9.67 7.07 4.46
N GLU A 54 -8.62 6.25 4.32
CA GLU A 54 -8.70 4.87 3.84
C GLU A 54 -8.31 3.91 4.96
N ILE A 55 -9.15 2.93 5.26
CA ILE A 55 -8.83 1.80 6.14
C ILE A 55 -8.71 0.54 5.27
N PHE A 56 -7.57 -0.14 5.37
CA PHE A 56 -7.33 -1.44 4.75
C PHE A 56 -7.16 -2.49 5.83
N GLU A 57 -7.98 -3.55 5.81
CA GLU A 57 -7.77 -4.75 6.62
C GLU A 57 -6.95 -5.76 5.82
N TYR A 58 -5.76 -6.07 6.34
CA TYR A 58 -4.89 -7.10 5.79
C TYR A 58 -4.91 -8.34 6.69
N ASP A 59 -5.04 -9.52 6.09
CA ASP A 59 -4.72 -10.81 6.71
C ASP A 59 -3.39 -11.32 6.11
N PHE A 60 -2.31 -11.28 6.88
CA PHE A 60 -0.97 -11.69 6.44
C PHE A 60 -0.69 -13.14 6.82
N ASP A 61 -0.22 -13.92 5.84
CA ASP A 61 0.38 -15.25 6.04
C ASP A 61 1.87 -15.15 5.70
N GLY A 62 2.73 -15.29 6.71
CA GLY A 62 4.17 -15.05 6.63
C GLY A 62 4.63 -13.64 7.02
N ASP A 63 5.93 -13.39 6.81
CA ASP A 63 6.60 -12.18 7.29
C ASP A 63 6.60 -11.02 6.26
N PHE A 64 6.10 -9.86 6.68
CA PHE A 64 6.05 -8.63 5.90
C PHE A 64 6.72 -7.47 6.64
N ASN A 65 7.19 -6.47 5.88
CA ASN A 65 7.81 -5.24 6.42
C ASN A 65 6.92 -4.01 6.22
N GLY A 66 5.66 -4.22 5.82
CA GLY A 66 4.66 -3.19 5.62
C GLY A 66 3.93 -3.31 4.29
N VAL A 67 3.27 -2.23 3.89
CA VAL A 67 2.36 -2.19 2.74
C VAL A 67 2.75 -1.10 1.75
N ILE A 68 2.26 -1.23 0.51
CA ILE A 68 2.49 -0.24 -0.55
C ILE A 68 1.15 0.32 -1.00
N ARG A 69 1.04 1.65 -1.02
CA ARG A 69 -0.12 2.35 -1.58
C ARG A 69 0.35 3.32 -2.66
N THR A 70 -0.11 3.12 -3.89
CA THR A 70 0.09 4.05 -4.99
C THR A 70 -1.19 4.86 -5.21
N ILE A 71 -1.06 6.18 -5.30
CA ILE A 71 -2.16 7.13 -5.45
C ILE A 71 -1.90 7.96 -6.71
N GLY A 72 -2.90 8.03 -7.59
CA GLY A 72 -2.86 8.89 -8.77
C GLY A 72 -3.14 10.34 -8.40
N ILE A 73 -2.30 11.24 -8.87
CA ILE A 73 -2.38 12.69 -8.62
C ILE A 73 -2.69 13.50 -9.89
N LYS A 74 -3.02 12.81 -10.99
CA LYS A 74 -3.32 13.46 -12.27
C LYS A 74 -4.50 14.42 -12.11
N GLY A 75 -4.28 15.68 -12.50
CA GLY A 75 -5.31 16.73 -12.37
C GLY A 75 -5.41 17.36 -11.00
N SER A 76 -4.53 17.00 -10.05
CA SER A 76 -4.41 17.63 -8.73
C SER A 76 -3.13 18.46 -8.62
N ASP A 77 -3.11 19.41 -7.69
CA ASP A 77 -1.90 20.17 -7.33
C ASP A 77 -1.02 19.44 -6.28
N GLY A 78 -1.19 18.12 -6.21
CA GLY A 78 -0.47 17.22 -5.32
C GLY A 78 -0.96 17.25 -3.87
N PHE A 79 -0.22 16.56 -3.02
CA PHE A 79 -0.56 16.36 -1.61
C PHE A 79 -0.32 17.63 -0.78
N LYS A 80 -1.28 17.96 0.09
CA LYS A 80 -1.06 18.87 1.21
C LYS A 80 -0.44 18.13 2.40
N TYR A 81 -0.88 16.91 2.66
CA TYR A 81 -0.30 16.00 3.64
C TYR A 81 -0.62 14.54 3.30
N PHE A 82 0.19 13.63 3.86
CA PHE A 82 -0.08 12.20 3.93
C PHE A 82 0.34 11.68 5.31
N LYS A 83 -0.48 10.83 5.92
CA LYS A 83 -0.23 10.16 7.20
C LYS A 83 -0.61 8.69 7.06
N ALA A 84 0.14 7.85 7.75
CA ALA A 84 -0.15 6.43 7.88
C ALA A 84 -0.09 6.03 9.36
N SER A 85 -0.99 5.17 9.76
CA SER A 85 -1.01 4.55 11.09
C SER A 85 -1.45 3.09 11.01
N GLU A 86 -0.99 2.31 11.97
CA GLU A 86 -1.60 1.03 12.31
C GLU A 86 -2.83 1.37 13.16
N TYR A 87 -4.02 1.25 12.58
CA TYR A 87 -5.29 1.51 13.25
C TYR A 87 -5.61 0.45 14.30
N PHE A 88 -5.26 -0.80 13.99
CA PHE A 88 -5.36 -1.94 14.89
C PHE A 88 -4.18 -2.89 14.61
N PRO A 89 -3.54 -3.47 15.65
CA PRO A 89 -3.97 -3.48 17.04
C PRO A 89 -3.52 -2.32 17.94
N GLU A 90 -2.39 -1.67 17.67
CA GLU A 90 -1.75 -0.78 18.66
C GLU A 90 -2.12 0.70 18.52
N GLY A 91 -2.66 1.14 17.37
CA GLY A 91 -3.04 2.54 17.18
C GLY A 91 -1.85 3.49 17.04
N LYS A 92 -0.76 3.05 16.37
CA LYS A 92 0.51 3.80 16.29
C LYS A 92 0.70 4.48 14.94
N LYS A 93 1.40 5.63 14.94
CA LYS A 93 1.87 6.28 13.71
C LYS A 93 2.94 5.41 13.04
N LEU A 94 2.88 5.32 11.73
CA LEU A 94 3.85 4.58 10.92
C LEU A 94 4.75 5.51 10.12
N GLU A 95 5.99 5.07 9.94
CA GLU A 95 6.95 5.73 9.06
C GLU A 95 6.75 5.25 7.63
N TYR A 96 7.09 6.10 6.66
CA TYR A 96 6.97 5.77 5.25
C TYR A 96 8.04 6.46 4.42
N THR A 97 8.28 5.91 3.23
CA THR A 97 8.99 6.62 2.15
C THR A 97 8.05 6.82 0.98
N GLN A 98 8.28 7.89 0.23
CA GLN A 98 7.49 8.18 -0.96
C GLN A 98 8.38 8.31 -2.19
N SER A 99 7.84 7.98 -3.35
CA SER A 99 8.46 8.20 -4.65
C SER A 99 7.42 8.69 -5.65
N LEU A 100 7.83 9.56 -6.57
CA LEU A 100 7.00 10.10 -7.62
C LEU A 100 7.43 9.49 -8.96
N ALA A 101 6.48 8.95 -9.71
CA ALA A 101 6.69 8.49 -11.08
C ALA A 101 5.50 8.91 -11.95
N ALA A 102 5.74 9.80 -12.90
CA ALA A 102 4.67 10.48 -13.66
C ALA A 102 3.62 11.09 -12.71
N ASP A 103 2.34 10.82 -12.94
CA ASP A 103 1.23 11.31 -12.12
C ASP A 103 0.85 10.33 -10.98
N MET A 104 1.79 9.51 -10.51
CA MET A 104 1.56 8.52 -9.45
C MET A 104 2.55 8.72 -8.30
N VAL A 105 2.05 8.85 -7.08
CA VAL A 105 2.86 8.85 -5.85
C VAL A 105 2.73 7.50 -5.18
N THR A 106 3.85 6.83 -4.94
CA THR A 106 3.89 5.53 -4.26
C THR A 106 4.47 5.69 -2.87
N TYR A 107 3.67 5.31 -1.87
CA TYR A 107 4.03 5.23 -0.46
C TYR A 107 4.40 3.79 -0.10
N LYS A 108 5.60 3.60 0.45
CA LYS A 108 6.01 2.38 1.15
C LYS A 108 5.89 2.65 2.64
N ILE A 109 4.86 2.09 3.25
CA ILE A 109 4.50 2.29 4.66
C ILE A 109 5.10 1.13 5.44
N TYR A 110 5.94 1.43 6.44
CA TYR A 110 6.70 0.42 7.17
C TYR A 110 5.99 0.00 8.44
N ASP A 111 5.70 -1.29 8.53
CA ASP A 111 5.20 -1.93 9.74
C ASP A 111 5.42 -3.44 9.63
N LYS A 112 6.08 -4.04 10.63
CA LYS A 112 6.37 -5.48 10.56
C LYS A 112 5.11 -6.27 10.86
N SER A 113 4.90 -7.34 10.09
CA SER A 113 3.78 -8.26 10.32
C SER A 113 4.21 -9.72 10.18
N SER A 114 3.62 -10.61 10.99
CA SER A 114 3.87 -12.06 10.91
C SER A 114 2.63 -12.87 11.30
N ASN A 115 2.00 -13.53 10.31
CA ASN A 115 0.83 -14.41 10.53
C ASN A 115 -0.29 -13.74 11.35
N GLU A 116 -0.70 -12.55 10.93
CA GLU A 116 -1.59 -11.70 11.73
C GLU A 116 -2.48 -10.81 10.86
N ARG A 117 -3.53 -10.29 11.50
CA ARG A 117 -4.39 -9.27 10.91
C ARG A 117 -4.01 -7.88 11.40
N LYS A 118 -3.94 -6.93 10.48
CA LYS A 118 -3.71 -5.51 10.79
C LYS A 118 -4.61 -4.61 9.98
N LEU A 119 -5.00 -3.50 10.60
CA LEU A 119 -5.72 -2.44 9.90
C LEU A 119 -4.76 -1.26 9.72
N PHE A 120 -4.59 -0.82 8.47
CA PHE A 120 -3.82 0.37 8.14
C PHE A 120 -4.78 1.52 7.86
N LEU A 121 -4.61 2.64 8.56
CA LEU A 121 -5.31 3.89 8.30
C LEU A 121 -4.38 4.85 7.54
N LEU A 122 -4.79 5.24 6.33
CA LEU A 122 -4.11 6.22 5.50
C LEU A 122 -4.97 7.47 5.40
N GLU A 123 -4.43 8.60 5.84
CA GLU A 123 -5.12 9.89 5.80
C GLU A 123 -4.34 10.88 4.94
N TYR A 124 -5.00 11.50 3.98
CA TYR A 124 -4.35 12.46 3.10
C TYR A 124 -5.29 13.56 2.61
N GLN A 125 -4.69 14.68 2.21
CA GLN A 125 -5.40 15.74 1.50
C GLN A 125 -4.70 16.01 0.18
N LEU A 126 -5.47 16.00 -0.90
CA LEU A 126 -5.03 16.38 -2.23
C LEU A 126 -5.66 17.70 -2.61
N LYS A 127 -4.85 18.56 -3.25
CA LYS A 127 -5.27 19.91 -3.61
C LYS A 127 -5.90 19.93 -5.00
N ASN A 128 -6.94 20.73 -5.18
CA ASN A 128 -7.56 21.02 -6.49
C ASN A 128 -7.90 19.74 -7.29
N VAL A 129 -8.53 18.74 -6.65
CA VAL A 129 -8.91 17.49 -7.34
C VAL A 129 -10.25 17.64 -8.05
N ALA A 130 -11.20 18.35 -7.44
CA ALA A 130 -12.42 18.73 -8.12
C ALA A 130 -12.18 20.00 -8.93
N THR A 131 -12.57 19.98 -10.21
CA THR A 131 -12.56 21.16 -11.08
C THR A 131 -13.84 21.94 -10.83
N LEU A 132 -13.69 23.19 -10.39
CA LEU A 132 -14.81 24.07 -10.10
C LEU A 132 -15.11 24.98 -11.30
N TYR A 133 -16.39 25.05 -11.68
CA TYR A 133 -16.94 26.00 -12.64
C TYR A 133 -17.87 26.97 -11.89
N ASN A 134 -18.38 27.98 -12.58
CA ASN A 134 -19.24 29.00 -11.94
C ASN A 134 -20.57 28.44 -11.43
N ASP A 135 -21.06 27.36 -12.05
CA ASP A 135 -22.39 26.78 -11.83
C ASP A 135 -22.36 25.28 -11.49
N THR A 136 -21.20 24.62 -11.63
CA THR A 136 -21.05 23.18 -11.42
C THR A 136 -19.63 22.83 -10.95
N ALA A 137 -19.43 21.57 -10.58
CA ALA A 137 -18.12 21.02 -10.27
C ALA A 137 -18.00 19.60 -10.84
N GLU A 138 -16.78 19.24 -11.25
CA GLU A 138 -16.46 17.90 -11.76
C GLU A 138 -15.38 17.25 -10.88
N LEU A 139 -15.66 16.04 -10.38
CA LEU A 139 -14.68 15.20 -9.69
C LEU A 139 -14.41 13.95 -10.54
N TYR A 140 -13.14 13.76 -10.92
CA TYR A 140 -12.67 12.51 -11.52
C TYR A 140 -11.62 11.87 -10.62
N TRP A 141 -12.01 10.82 -9.89
CA TRP A 141 -11.12 10.15 -8.93
C TRP A 141 -11.15 8.63 -9.09
N LYS A 142 -9.97 8.00 -9.04
CA LYS A 142 -9.81 6.55 -9.12
C LYS A 142 -9.25 6.01 -7.80
N PHE A 143 -10.08 5.35 -7.01
CA PHE A 143 -9.62 4.61 -5.83
C PHE A 143 -8.78 3.39 -6.21
N PHE A 144 -9.29 2.65 -7.21
CA PHE A 144 -8.65 1.49 -7.82
C PHE A 144 -8.79 1.55 -9.35
N ASP A 145 -7.82 0.97 -10.04
CA ASP A 145 -7.78 0.77 -11.47
C ASP A 145 -7.10 -0.56 -11.82
N LYS A 146 -6.94 -0.85 -13.12
CA LYS A 146 -6.32 -2.07 -13.63
C LYS A 146 -4.89 -2.36 -13.14
N SER A 147 -4.20 -1.39 -12.55
CA SER A 147 -2.87 -1.60 -11.96
C SER A 147 -2.91 -2.22 -10.57
N ASN A 148 -4.08 -2.25 -9.94
CA ASN A 148 -4.30 -2.89 -8.65
C ASN A 148 -4.44 -4.39 -8.89
N THR A 149 -3.45 -5.17 -8.44
CA THR A 149 -3.35 -6.60 -8.70
C THR A 149 -3.82 -7.47 -7.52
N SER A 150 -3.86 -6.90 -6.31
CA SER A 150 -4.37 -7.56 -5.12
C SER A 150 -5.90 -7.61 -5.13
N PRO A 151 -6.53 -8.78 -4.97
CA PRO A 151 -7.96 -8.88 -4.73
C PRO A 151 -8.34 -8.16 -3.44
N ILE A 152 -9.54 -7.58 -3.41
CA ILE A 152 -10.12 -6.96 -2.22
C ILE A 152 -11.47 -7.63 -1.98
N GLY A 153 -11.68 -8.16 -0.77
CA GLY A 153 -12.88 -8.89 -0.41
C GLY A 153 -14.13 -8.01 -0.43
N HIS A 154 -14.16 -7.00 0.44
CA HIS A 154 -15.24 -6.02 0.52
C HIS A 154 -14.73 -4.59 0.32
N ILE A 155 -15.50 -3.79 -0.43
CA ILE A 155 -15.19 -2.39 -0.73
C ILE A 155 -16.38 -1.52 -0.35
N LYS A 156 -16.15 -0.54 0.52
CA LYS A 156 -17.08 0.54 0.83
C LYS A 156 -16.41 1.89 0.59
N ILE A 157 -17.07 2.75 -0.19
CA ILE A 157 -16.58 4.10 -0.47
C ILE A 157 -17.72 5.07 -0.21
N GLU A 158 -17.50 6.02 0.68
CA GLU A 158 -18.44 7.08 1.02
C GLU A 158 -17.84 8.43 0.59
N ILE A 159 -18.60 9.19 -0.19
CA ILE A 159 -18.20 10.52 -0.66
C ILE A 159 -19.15 11.55 -0.05
N GLU A 160 -18.60 12.42 0.78
CA GLU A 160 -19.27 13.58 1.36
C GLU A 160 -19.05 14.78 0.44
N LEU A 161 -20.15 15.25 -0.17
CA LEU A 161 -20.16 16.50 -0.94
C LEU A 161 -20.16 17.70 0.02
N PRO A 162 -19.66 18.88 -0.40
CA PRO A 162 -19.82 20.10 0.38
C PRO A 162 -21.32 20.36 0.62
N SER A 163 -21.65 20.92 1.77
CA SER A 163 -23.05 21.26 2.10
C SER A 163 -23.58 22.32 1.14
N ALA A 164 -24.23 21.88 0.07
CA ALA A 164 -25.13 22.71 -0.72
C ALA A 164 -26.57 22.38 -0.31
N GLU A 165 -27.39 23.39 -0.04
CA GLU A 165 -28.83 23.22 -0.08
C GLU A 165 -29.21 22.84 -1.52
N VAL A 166 -29.26 21.53 -1.80
CA VAL A 166 -29.79 21.05 -3.07
C VAL A 166 -31.32 21.10 -2.95
N SER A 167 -31.93 22.16 -3.48
CA SER A 167 -33.39 22.17 -3.61
C SER A 167 -33.79 21.01 -4.52
N ALA A 168 -34.81 20.26 -4.12
CA ALA A 168 -35.29 19.08 -4.86
C ALA A 168 -35.75 19.43 -6.29
N GLU A 169 -35.94 20.72 -6.62
CA GLU A 169 -36.24 21.16 -7.97
C GLU A 169 -35.04 21.13 -8.93
N GLN A 170 -33.80 21.12 -8.43
CA GLN A 170 -32.58 21.14 -9.25
C GLN A 170 -32.08 19.74 -9.67
N LEU A 171 -32.72 18.67 -9.18
CA LEU A 171 -32.39 17.27 -9.53
C LEU A 171 -33.24 16.72 -10.68
N LYS A 172 -33.81 17.58 -11.54
CA LYS A 172 -34.64 17.18 -12.69
C LYS A 172 -33.91 17.22 -14.01
#